data_AF-A0A7W8JZQ5-F1
#
_entry.id   AF-A0A7W8JZQ5-F1
#
_cell.length_a   1.000
_cell.length_b   1.000
_cell.length_c   1.000
_cell.angle_alpha   90.00
_cell.angle_beta   90.00
_cell.angle_gamma   90.00
#
_symmetry.space_group_name_H-M   'P 1'
#
loop_
_entity.id
_entity.type
_entity.pdbx_description
1 polymer ?
#
loop_
_entity_poly.entity_id
_entity_poly.type
_entity_poly.pdbx_seq_one_letter_code
_entity_poly.pdbx_strand_id
1 'polypeptide(L)'
;MTTTIKTFGLGYLLLGALILTSCGSQGGTAGTPPAPAAGAEQGKTTEPTVAEQIAAFALRPELQDADSQAILKEHANDPLLLQGLKEAYGLPNEGLNAEALALQAGQPGLSVQATGKAGYAQSVAWGSISHYAAERRSPNYSGLNWNYDGCSAPKGLGLGYSDFFRSACNVHDFGYRNLPILISIPYWPYNKARTDSAFLSNMRGLCNSKSWYARPGCYAAAQAYYEVVSSAFGWTKWHR
;
A
#
# COMPACT_ATOMS: atom_id res chain seq x y z
N MET A 1 21.93 -50.09 -22.13
CA MET A 1 21.06 -51.29 -22.12
C MET A 1 20.37 -51.27 -20.76
N THR A 2 19.06 -51.11 -20.58
CA THR A 2 17.90 -51.47 -21.40
C THR A 2 16.71 -50.59 -20.97
N THR A 3 15.87 -50.24 -21.94
CA THR A 3 14.62 -49.46 -21.87
C THR A 3 13.49 -50.19 -21.13
N THR A 4 12.56 -49.47 -20.49
CA THR A 4 11.14 -49.90 -20.40
C THR A 4 10.23 -48.66 -20.33
N ILE A 5 9.09 -48.77 -21.02
CA ILE A 5 8.17 -47.73 -21.49
C ILE A 5 6.77 -47.96 -20.88
N LYS A 6 6.06 -46.84 -20.61
CA LYS A 6 4.58 -46.58 -20.51
C LYS A 6 3.68 -47.42 -19.59
N THR A 7 2.79 -46.70 -18.87
CA THR A 7 1.35 -46.70 -19.21
C THR A 7 0.60 -45.47 -18.68
N PHE A 8 -0.34 -45.00 -19.49
CA PHE A 8 -1.30 -43.91 -19.26
C PHE A 8 -2.47 -44.40 -18.39
N GLY A 9 -3.00 -43.54 -17.53
CA GLY A 9 -4.24 -43.77 -16.76
C GLY A 9 -5.27 -42.66 -17.02
N LEU A 10 -6.44 -43.10 -17.48
CA LEU A 10 -7.62 -42.36 -17.94
C LEU A 10 -8.15 -41.27 -17.00
N GLY A 11 -8.73 -40.24 -17.62
CA GLY A 11 -9.45 -39.16 -16.95
C GLY A 11 -10.88 -39.52 -16.54
N TYR A 12 -11.43 -38.68 -15.65
CA TYR A 12 -12.85 -38.54 -15.41
C TYR A 12 -13.20 -37.06 -15.47
N LEU A 13 -13.83 -36.66 -16.57
CA LEU A 13 -14.52 -35.38 -16.76
C LEU A 13 -15.95 -35.57 -16.27
N LEU A 14 -16.30 -34.98 -15.13
CA LEU A 14 -17.68 -34.85 -14.68
C LEU A 14 -18.25 -33.57 -15.31
N LEU A 15 -18.96 -33.72 -16.44
CA LEU A 15 -19.85 -32.70 -16.97
C LEU A 15 -21.11 -32.63 -16.09
N GLY A 16 -21.23 -31.56 -15.30
CA GLY A 16 -22.49 -31.17 -14.67
C GLY A 16 -23.38 -30.47 -15.70
N ALA A 17 -24.55 -31.04 -15.98
CA ALA A 17 -25.55 -30.48 -16.87
C ALA A 17 -26.23 -29.25 -16.25
N LEU A 18 -26.11 -28.08 -16.90
CA LEU A 18 -26.99 -26.94 -16.63
C LEU A 18 -28.32 -27.14 -17.36
N ILE A 19 -29.41 -27.23 -16.59
CA ILE A 19 -30.78 -27.16 -17.11
C ILE A 19 -31.13 -25.68 -17.26
N LEU A 20 -31.30 -25.24 -18.51
CA LEU A 20 -31.85 -23.93 -18.87
C LEU A 20 -33.37 -24.00 -18.82
N THR A 21 -33.99 -23.49 -17.76
CA THR A 21 -35.41 -23.19 -17.72
C THR A 21 -35.69 -21.90 -18.49
N SER A 22 -36.25 -22.06 -19.69
CA SER A 22 -36.88 -21.02 -20.50
C SER A 22 -38.30 -20.77 -19.97
N CYS A 23 -38.62 -19.52 -19.60
CA CYS A 23 -39.99 -19.07 -19.44
C CYS A 23 -40.34 -18.08 -20.54
N GLY A 24 -41.45 -18.35 -21.21
CA GLY A 24 -41.88 -17.74 -22.45
C GLY A 24 -42.46 -16.33 -22.31
N SER A 25 -42.39 -15.62 -23.44
CA SER A 25 -43.09 -14.37 -23.71
C SER A 25 -44.58 -14.64 -23.97
N GLN A 26 -45.46 -14.04 -23.18
CA GLN A 26 -46.86 -13.81 -23.56
C GLN A 26 -47.15 -12.31 -23.58
N GLY A 27 -47.60 -11.83 -24.73
CA GLY A 27 -48.04 -10.46 -24.94
C GLY A 27 -49.34 -10.19 -24.17
N GLY A 28 -49.38 -9.03 -23.53
CA GLY A 28 -50.54 -8.47 -22.86
C GLY A 28 -50.49 -6.95 -22.98
N THR A 29 -51.50 -6.43 -23.67
CA THR A 29 -51.96 -5.04 -23.82
C THR A 29 -51.30 -3.95 -22.96
N ALA A 30 -50.85 -2.89 -23.65
CA ALA A 30 -50.40 -1.63 -23.09
C ALA A 30 -51.45 -0.99 -22.16
N GLY A 31 -51.12 -0.93 -20.86
CA GLY A 31 -51.76 -0.06 -19.88
C GLY A 31 -50.72 0.96 -19.39
N THR A 32 -51.07 2.23 -19.43
CA THR A 32 -50.28 3.37 -18.95
C THR A 32 -49.71 3.10 -17.53
N PRO A 33 -48.40 3.26 -17.30
CA PRO A 33 -47.86 3.20 -15.94
C PRO A 33 -48.45 4.33 -15.09
N PRO A 34 -48.94 4.06 -13.87
CA PRO A 34 -49.26 5.14 -12.94
C PRO A 34 -47.97 5.91 -12.64
N ALA A 35 -48.10 7.24 -12.56
CA ALA A 35 -47.01 8.14 -12.19
C ALA A 35 -46.30 7.64 -10.92
N PRO A 36 -44.96 7.67 -10.86
CA PRO A 36 -44.26 7.33 -9.64
C PRO A 36 -44.69 8.32 -8.55
N ALA A 37 -45.34 7.81 -7.51
CA ALA A 37 -45.50 8.54 -6.27
C ALA A 37 -44.11 9.01 -5.82
N ALA A 38 -44.00 10.29 -5.49
CA ALA A 38 -42.80 10.87 -4.91
C ALA A 38 -42.37 10.02 -3.70
N GLY A 39 -41.37 9.17 -3.93
CA GLY A 39 -40.66 8.49 -2.85
C GLY A 39 -40.02 9.57 -2.01
N ALA A 40 -40.43 9.65 -0.74
CA ALA A 40 -39.76 10.46 0.24
C ALA A 40 -38.26 10.14 0.20
N GLU A 41 -37.43 11.14 -0.12
CA GLU A 41 -35.99 11.07 0.07
C GLU A 41 -35.74 10.83 1.56
N GLN A 42 -35.52 9.57 1.92
CA GLN A 42 -34.86 9.22 3.16
C GLN A 42 -33.48 9.88 3.10
N GLY A 43 -33.29 10.90 3.93
CA GLY A 43 -32.06 11.68 4.00
C GLY A 43 -30.86 10.76 4.10
N LYS A 44 -30.14 10.64 3.00
CA LYS A 44 -28.85 9.95 2.92
C LYS A 44 -27.90 10.78 3.76
N THR A 45 -27.58 10.35 4.97
CA THR A 45 -26.48 10.94 5.74
C THR A 45 -25.22 10.70 4.92
N THR A 46 -24.73 11.74 4.23
CA THR A 46 -23.49 11.68 3.47
C THR A 46 -22.36 11.35 4.44
N GLU A 47 -21.63 10.25 4.19
CA GLU A 47 -20.44 9.93 4.97
C GLU A 47 -19.44 11.10 4.92
N PRO A 48 -18.77 11.44 6.03
CA PRO A 48 -17.79 12.53 6.05
C PRO A 48 -16.62 12.21 5.12
N THR A 49 -16.20 13.22 4.35
CA THR A 49 -15.06 13.14 3.44
C THR A 49 -13.75 12.85 4.19
N VAL A 50 -12.71 12.41 3.45
CA VAL A 50 -11.37 12.21 4.01
C VAL A 50 -10.85 13.47 4.72
N ALA A 51 -11.04 14.64 4.12
CA ALA A 51 -10.63 15.91 4.69
C ALA A 51 -11.38 16.30 5.96
N GLU A 52 -12.69 16.08 6.03
CA GLU A 52 -13.46 16.33 7.24
C GLU A 52 -13.01 15.41 8.39
N GLN A 53 -12.70 14.15 8.08
CA GLN A 53 -12.20 13.21 9.08
C GLN A 53 -10.79 13.58 9.56
N ILE A 54 -9.88 13.96 8.66
CA ILE A 54 -8.53 14.44 9.04
C ILE A 54 -8.62 15.72 9.86
N ALA A 55 -9.49 16.66 9.50
CA ALA A 55 -9.73 17.87 10.27
C ALA A 55 -10.21 17.57 11.69
N ALA A 56 -11.05 16.54 11.88
CA ALA A 56 -11.47 16.10 13.21
C ALA A 56 -10.31 15.53 14.04
N PHE A 57 -9.38 14.78 13.43
CA PHE A 57 -8.15 14.36 14.11
C PHE A 57 -7.24 15.53 14.45
N ALA A 58 -7.17 16.55 13.59
CA ALA A 58 -6.35 17.74 13.81
C ALA A 58 -6.76 18.57 15.04
N LEU A 59 -7.93 18.30 15.65
CA LEU A 59 -8.37 18.92 16.91
C LEU A 59 -7.88 18.18 18.16
N ARG A 60 -7.24 17.02 18.02
CA ARG A 60 -6.77 16.21 19.15
C ARG A 60 -5.57 16.87 19.84
N PRO A 61 -5.51 16.93 21.18
CA PRO A 61 -4.43 17.60 21.93
C PRO A 61 -3.01 17.14 21.55
N GLU A 62 -2.84 15.86 21.27
CA GLU A 62 -1.59 15.20 20.90
C GLU A 62 -1.10 15.50 19.48
N LEU A 63 -1.92 16.14 18.66
CA LEU A 63 -1.60 16.53 17.28
C LEU A 63 -1.48 18.06 17.12
N GLN A 64 -1.42 18.82 18.22
CA GLN A 64 -1.37 20.29 18.17
C GLN A 64 0.03 20.85 17.91
N ASP A 65 1.07 20.03 17.86
CA ASP A 65 2.40 20.48 17.49
C ASP A 65 2.44 20.97 16.04
N ALA A 66 3.32 21.94 15.76
CA ALA A 66 3.37 22.63 14.47
C ALA A 66 3.62 21.68 13.29
N ASP A 67 4.42 20.65 13.53
CA ASP A 67 4.85 19.63 12.57
C ASP A 67 3.65 18.74 12.17
N SER A 68 2.94 18.17 13.15
CA SER A 68 1.70 17.43 12.92
C SER A 68 0.66 18.29 12.21
N GLN A 69 0.45 19.53 12.65
CA GLN A 69 -0.52 20.45 12.04
C GLN A 69 -0.19 20.80 10.59
N ALA A 70 1.10 20.95 10.26
CA ALA A 70 1.52 21.20 8.88
C ALA A 70 1.18 20.00 7.98
N ILE A 71 1.51 18.79 8.40
CA ILE A 71 1.25 17.56 7.65
C ILE A 71 -0.24 17.33 7.44
N LEU A 72 -1.05 17.46 8.50
CA LEU A 72 -2.49 17.26 8.42
C LEU A 72 -3.17 18.26 7.45
N LYS A 73 -2.64 19.48 7.34
CA LYS A 73 -3.12 20.49 6.39
C LYS A 73 -2.66 20.21 4.97
N GLU A 74 -1.39 19.90 4.78
CA GLU A 74 -0.80 19.63 3.46
C GLU A 74 -1.42 18.38 2.81
N HIS A 75 -1.69 17.36 3.60
CA HIS A 75 -2.20 16.06 3.16
C HIS A 75 -3.67 15.83 3.54
N ALA A 76 -4.47 16.89 3.67
CA ALA A 76 -5.85 16.81 4.15
C ALA A 76 -6.76 15.87 3.32
N ASN A 77 -6.43 15.60 2.05
CA ASN A 77 -7.22 14.71 1.19
C ASN A 77 -6.61 13.31 1.02
N ASP A 78 -5.55 12.99 1.76
CA ASP A 78 -4.81 11.73 1.60
C ASP A 78 -5.49 10.57 2.36
N PRO A 79 -6.02 9.55 1.66
CA PRO A 79 -6.64 8.39 2.31
C PRO A 79 -5.65 7.56 3.14
N LEU A 80 -4.37 7.52 2.76
CA LEU A 80 -3.34 6.79 3.52
C LEU A 80 -2.98 7.52 4.82
N LEU A 81 -3.00 8.85 4.84
CA LEU A 81 -2.88 9.63 6.08
C LEU A 81 -4.03 9.29 7.03
N LEU A 82 -5.27 9.34 6.53
CA LEU A 82 -6.45 9.01 7.33
C LEU A 82 -6.40 7.58 7.86
N GLN A 83 -6.00 6.62 7.03
CA GLN A 83 -5.78 5.23 7.45
C GLN A 83 -4.75 5.16 8.58
N GLY A 84 -3.61 5.82 8.42
CA GLY A 84 -2.55 5.84 9.43
C GLY A 84 -3.02 6.44 10.74
N LEU A 85 -3.78 7.54 10.70
CA LEU A 85 -4.37 8.13 11.90
C LEU A 85 -5.32 7.15 12.58
N LYS A 86 -6.25 6.55 11.84
CA LYS A 86 -7.18 5.53 12.38
C LYS A 86 -6.43 4.37 13.04
N GLU A 87 -5.42 3.83 12.37
CA GLU A 87 -4.55 2.79 12.92
C GLU A 87 -3.84 3.23 14.21
N ALA A 88 -3.31 4.46 14.26
CA ALA A 88 -2.63 4.98 15.45
C ALA A 88 -3.55 5.06 16.68
N TYR A 89 -4.85 5.28 16.46
CA TYR A 89 -5.89 5.31 17.50
C TYR A 89 -6.59 3.96 17.72
N GLY A 90 -6.23 2.91 16.96
CA GLY A 90 -6.91 1.60 17.03
C GLY A 90 -8.35 1.64 16.51
N LEU A 91 -8.67 2.58 15.63
CA LEU A 91 -9.98 2.74 15.01
C LEU A 91 -10.08 1.89 13.73
N PRO A 92 -11.28 1.42 13.36
CA PRO A 92 -11.48 0.70 12.11
C PRO A 92 -11.31 1.62 10.90
N ASN A 93 -10.88 1.06 9.76
CA ASN A 93 -10.66 1.77 8.50
C ASN A 93 -11.97 2.02 7.70
N GLU A 94 -13.11 2.16 8.38
CA GLU A 94 -14.42 2.41 7.76
C GLU A 94 -14.41 3.73 6.96
N GLY A 95 -15.08 3.78 5.81
CA GLY A 95 -15.13 4.97 4.94
C GLY A 95 -13.86 5.22 4.10
N LEU A 96 -12.89 4.30 4.10
CA LEU A 96 -11.78 4.29 3.14
C LEU A 96 -12.12 3.29 2.01
N ASN A 97 -12.06 3.72 0.75
CA ASN A 97 -12.29 2.82 -0.39
C ASN A 97 -11.09 1.87 -0.57
N ALA A 98 -11.38 0.56 -0.59
CA ALA A 98 -10.37 -0.48 -0.77
C ALA A 98 -9.59 -0.28 -2.09
N GLU A 99 -10.26 0.23 -3.12
CA GLU A 99 -9.67 0.52 -4.42
C GLU A 99 -8.62 1.65 -4.34
N ALA A 100 -8.87 2.80 -3.70
CA ALA A 100 -7.84 3.84 -3.65
C ALA A 100 -6.66 3.42 -2.79
N LEU A 101 -6.92 2.67 -1.71
CA LEU A 101 -5.86 2.09 -0.89
C LEU A 101 -5.00 1.11 -1.70
N ALA A 102 -5.62 0.29 -2.55
CA ALA A 102 -4.93 -0.64 -3.45
C ALA A 102 -4.18 0.07 -4.60
N LEU A 103 -4.73 1.16 -5.15
CA LEU A 103 -4.01 1.98 -6.14
C LEU A 103 -2.73 2.57 -5.53
N GLN A 104 -2.81 3.08 -4.30
CA GLN A 104 -1.68 3.72 -3.63
C GLN A 104 -0.66 2.71 -3.08
N ALA A 105 -1.11 1.50 -2.70
CA ALA A 105 -0.23 0.38 -2.30
C ALA A 105 0.36 -0.43 -3.48
N GLY A 106 0.03 -0.05 -4.72
CA GLY A 106 0.38 -0.74 -5.96
C GLY A 106 -0.58 -1.89 -6.31
N GLN A 107 -1.18 -1.83 -7.49
CA GLN A 107 -2.16 -2.80 -8.00
C GLN A 107 -1.63 -4.26 -7.98
N PRO A 108 -2.34 -5.21 -7.34
CA PRO A 108 -2.00 -6.63 -7.44
C PRO A 108 -2.45 -7.17 -8.81
N GLY A 109 -1.59 -7.10 -9.82
CA GLY A 109 -2.01 -7.46 -11.16
C GLY A 109 -0.91 -7.47 -12.20
N LEU A 110 0.21 -8.13 -11.90
CA LEU A 110 1.21 -8.76 -12.78
C LEU A 110 2.05 -9.59 -11.79
N SER A 111 2.43 -10.83 -12.07
CA SER A 111 3.35 -11.55 -11.17
C SER A 111 4.75 -10.95 -11.31
N VAL A 112 4.99 -9.83 -10.65
CA VAL A 112 6.25 -9.07 -10.66
C VAL A 112 7.26 -9.63 -9.65
N GLN A 113 6.89 -10.70 -8.94
CA GLN A 113 7.80 -11.44 -8.08
C GLN A 113 8.84 -12.14 -8.95
N ALA A 114 10.07 -11.66 -8.84
CA ALA A 114 11.20 -12.26 -9.51
C ALA A 114 11.67 -13.50 -8.74
N THR A 115 12.51 -14.31 -9.39
CA THR A 115 13.17 -15.45 -8.76
C THR A 115 14.67 -15.17 -8.60
N GLY A 116 15.41 -16.10 -7.97
CA GLY A 116 16.85 -15.97 -7.81
C GLY A 116 17.25 -14.72 -7.04
N LYS A 117 18.32 -14.05 -7.50
CA LYS A 117 18.87 -12.84 -6.86
C LYS A 117 17.87 -11.69 -6.79
N ALA A 118 17.05 -11.51 -7.83
CA ALA A 118 16.05 -10.46 -7.90
C ALA A 118 14.90 -10.72 -6.92
N GLY A 119 14.42 -11.96 -6.84
CA GLY A 119 13.40 -12.37 -5.86
C GLY A 119 13.89 -12.24 -4.41
N TYR A 120 15.15 -12.61 -4.17
CA TYR A 120 15.80 -12.39 -2.88
C TYR A 120 15.91 -10.89 -2.53
N ALA A 121 16.32 -10.05 -3.47
CA ALA A 121 16.37 -8.60 -3.24
C ALA A 121 14.97 -8.03 -2.96
N GLN A 122 13.93 -8.52 -3.61
CA GLN A 122 12.54 -8.14 -3.32
C GLN A 122 12.13 -8.56 -1.92
N SER A 123 12.44 -9.78 -1.47
CA SER A 123 12.09 -10.24 -0.11
C SER A 123 12.76 -9.39 0.97
N VAL A 124 14.03 -9.02 0.76
CA VAL A 124 14.77 -8.14 1.67
C VAL A 124 14.21 -6.71 1.66
N ALA A 125 13.96 -6.15 0.48
CA ALA A 125 13.49 -4.77 0.31
C ALA A 125 12.05 -4.56 0.79
N TRP A 126 11.20 -5.59 0.74
CA TRP A 126 9.80 -5.52 1.13
C TRP A 126 9.52 -6.16 2.50
N GLY A 127 10.55 -6.71 3.13
CA GLY A 127 10.47 -7.32 4.44
C GLY A 127 10.51 -6.32 5.59
N SER A 128 10.48 -6.86 6.81
CA SER A 128 10.63 -6.08 8.03
C SER A 128 12.07 -5.58 8.22
N ILE A 129 12.23 -4.55 9.05
CA ILE A 129 13.55 -4.10 9.55
C ILE A 129 14.37 -5.27 10.14
N SER A 130 13.73 -6.18 10.87
CA SER A 130 14.40 -7.35 11.45
C SER A 130 14.87 -8.35 10.38
N HIS A 131 14.06 -8.59 9.34
CA HIS A 131 14.43 -9.44 8.21
C HIS A 131 15.62 -8.84 7.46
N TYR A 132 15.56 -7.55 7.11
CA TYR A 132 16.68 -6.84 6.49
C TYR A 132 17.97 -6.94 7.33
N ALA A 133 17.88 -6.73 8.64
CA ALA A 133 19.04 -6.81 9.53
C ALA A 133 19.62 -8.22 9.63
N ALA A 134 18.78 -9.27 9.55
CA ALA A 134 19.25 -10.65 9.51
C ALA A 134 19.97 -10.96 8.20
N GLU A 135 19.36 -10.61 7.07
CA GLU A 135 19.89 -10.87 5.72
C GLU A 135 21.19 -10.10 5.46
N ARG A 136 21.31 -8.88 5.98
CA ARG A 136 22.55 -8.10 5.88
C ARG A 136 23.73 -8.75 6.61
N ARG A 137 23.50 -9.48 7.71
CA ARG A 137 24.56 -10.15 8.47
C ARG A 137 25.10 -11.39 7.77
N SER A 138 24.27 -12.06 6.98
CA SER A 138 24.64 -13.27 6.24
C SER A 138 23.91 -13.34 4.89
N PRO A 139 24.33 -12.54 3.89
CA PRO A 139 23.61 -12.45 2.62
C PRO A 139 23.64 -13.76 1.83
N ASN A 140 22.49 -14.17 1.29
CA ASN A 140 22.39 -15.36 0.42
C ASN A 140 22.94 -15.13 -1.01
N TYR A 141 23.18 -13.87 -1.40
CA TYR A 141 23.73 -13.52 -2.71
C TYR A 141 24.84 -12.47 -2.58
N SER A 142 25.95 -12.68 -3.29
CA SER A 142 27.03 -11.70 -3.41
C SER A 142 26.67 -10.55 -4.36
N GLY A 143 27.37 -9.42 -4.26
CA GLY A 143 27.23 -8.28 -5.19
C GLY A 143 25.88 -7.57 -5.11
N LEU A 144 25.20 -7.63 -3.96
CA LEU A 144 24.11 -6.72 -3.61
C LEU A 144 24.70 -5.47 -2.94
N ASN A 145 24.09 -4.32 -3.20
CA ASN A 145 24.47 -3.07 -2.57
C ASN A 145 23.78 -2.93 -1.21
N TRP A 146 24.55 -3.14 -0.14
CA TRP A 146 24.11 -3.01 1.26
C TRP A 146 24.44 -1.65 1.88
N ASN A 147 24.92 -0.68 1.08
CA ASN A 147 25.17 0.67 1.56
C ASN A 147 23.84 1.42 1.73
N TYR A 148 23.82 2.34 2.67
CA TYR A 148 22.72 3.26 2.93
C TYR A 148 23.28 4.61 3.35
N ASP A 149 22.51 5.65 3.11
CA ASP A 149 22.69 6.99 3.68
C ASP A 149 21.66 7.26 4.78
N GLY A 150 20.66 6.37 4.92
CA GLY A 150 19.57 6.50 5.88
C GLY A 150 18.53 7.48 5.33
N CYS A 151 17.84 8.20 6.20
CA CYS A 151 16.79 9.09 5.73
C CYS A 151 17.36 10.34 5.04
N SER A 152 17.48 10.30 3.71
CA SER A 152 17.93 11.40 2.86
C SER A 152 16.85 12.47 2.62
N ALA A 153 15.73 12.41 3.34
CA ALA A 153 14.63 13.37 3.22
C ALA A 153 15.14 14.80 3.59
N PRO A 154 14.76 15.85 2.82
CA PRO A 154 15.18 17.22 3.09
C PRO A 154 14.99 17.65 4.54
N LYS A 155 16.00 18.32 5.11
CA LYS A 155 15.89 19.01 6.40
C LYS A 155 14.73 20.02 6.28
N GLY A 156 13.76 19.96 7.19
CA GLY A 156 12.63 20.90 7.19
C GLY A 156 11.28 20.34 6.75
N LEU A 157 11.16 19.03 6.45
CA LEU A 157 9.86 18.33 6.38
C LEU A 157 9.18 18.16 7.77
N GLY A 158 9.59 18.98 8.74
CA GLY A 158 8.98 19.21 10.05
C GLY A 158 8.59 17.97 10.81
N LEU A 159 9.54 17.16 11.31
CA LEU A 159 9.17 15.95 12.04
C LEU A 159 10.14 15.50 13.15
N GLY A 160 11.45 15.83 13.08
CA GLY A 160 12.42 15.27 14.03
C GLY A 160 12.52 13.73 14.03
N TYR A 161 11.88 13.07 13.06
CA TYR A 161 11.79 11.61 12.95
C TYR A 161 12.87 10.99 12.06
N SER A 162 13.78 11.77 11.45
CA SER A 162 14.80 11.24 10.53
C SER A 162 15.68 10.17 11.18
N ASP A 163 16.14 10.42 12.41
CA ASP A 163 16.93 9.45 13.17
C ASP A 163 16.06 8.28 13.65
N PHE A 164 14.81 8.56 14.03
CA PHE A 164 13.87 7.53 14.48
C PHE A 164 13.51 6.55 13.36
N PHE A 165 13.33 7.03 12.12
CA PHE A 165 13.01 6.21 10.95
C PHE A 165 14.25 5.67 10.23
N ARG A 166 15.46 5.94 10.72
CA ARG A 166 16.71 5.55 10.07
C ARG A 166 16.75 4.07 9.69
N SER A 167 16.26 3.17 10.55
CA SER A 167 16.22 1.75 10.24
C SER A 167 15.26 1.39 9.11
N ALA A 168 14.12 2.07 8.99
CA ALA A 168 13.19 1.90 7.87
C ALA A 168 13.80 2.44 6.56
N CYS A 169 14.46 3.60 6.63
CA CYS A 169 15.16 4.20 5.50
C CYS A 169 16.29 3.28 4.98
N ASN A 170 17.02 2.59 5.86
CA ASN A 170 18.05 1.63 5.43
C ASN A 170 17.47 0.45 4.60
N VAL A 171 16.25 -0.02 4.93
CA VAL A 171 15.57 -1.06 4.14
C VAL A 171 15.14 -0.50 2.78
N HIS A 172 14.60 0.71 2.78
CA HIS A 172 14.17 1.41 1.56
C HIS A 172 15.33 1.66 0.59
N ASP A 173 16.47 2.15 1.11
CA ASP A 173 17.72 2.35 0.36
C ASP A 173 18.18 1.06 -0.32
N PHE A 174 18.09 -0.07 0.38
CA PHE A 174 18.46 -1.37 -0.20
C PHE A 174 17.60 -1.69 -1.43
N GLY A 175 16.28 -1.49 -1.35
CA GLY A 175 15.38 -1.66 -2.49
C GLY A 175 15.76 -0.76 -3.67
N TYR A 176 15.95 0.54 -3.40
CA TYR A 176 16.30 1.54 -4.41
C TYR A 176 17.66 1.32 -5.06
N ARG A 177 18.63 0.74 -4.34
CA ARG A 177 19.99 0.51 -4.84
C ARG A 177 20.13 -0.79 -5.65
N ASN A 178 19.21 -1.74 -5.49
CA ASN A 178 19.33 -3.06 -6.09
C ASN A 178 18.24 -3.35 -7.14
N LEU A 179 16.98 -3.06 -6.84
CA LEU A 179 15.86 -3.47 -7.68
C LEU A 179 15.86 -2.84 -9.09
N PRO A 180 16.24 -1.55 -9.32
CA PRO A 180 16.31 -0.99 -10.66
C PRO A 180 17.32 -1.70 -11.59
N ILE A 181 18.34 -2.34 -11.02
CA ILE A 181 19.41 -3.01 -11.75
C ILE A 181 19.07 -4.49 -11.97
N LEU A 182 18.31 -5.08 -11.04
CA LEU A 182 17.96 -6.51 -11.05
C LEU A 182 16.63 -6.80 -11.76
N ILE A 183 15.78 -5.79 -11.96
CA ILE A 183 14.45 -5.90 -12.55
C ILE A 183 14.41 -5.07 -13.83
N SER A 184 13.67 -5.53 -14.85
CA SER A 184 13.54 -4.78 -16.10
C SER A 184 12.79 -3.46 -15.92
N ILE A 185 13.16 -2.46 -16.71
CA ILE A 185 12.60 -1.10 -16.67
C ILE A 185 11.06 -1.06 -16.69
N PRO A 186 10.35 -1.87 -17.51
CA PRO A 186 8.88 -1.86 -17.52
C PRO A 186 8.24 -2.24 -16.17
N TYR A 187 8.93 -3.01 -15.33
CA TYR A 187 8.44 -3.44 -14.03
C TYR A 187 8.93 -2.55 -12.87
N TRP A 188 9.81 -1.58 -13.13
CA TRP A 188 10.34 -0.69 -12.10
C TRP A 188 9.25 0.14 -11.39
N PRO A 189 8.26 0.76 -12.08
CA PRO A 189 7.21 1.54 -11.40
C PRO A 189 6.47 0.74 -10.32
N TYR A 190 6.16 -0.53 -10.60
CA TYR A 190 5.55 -1.43 -9.62
C TYR A 190 6.47 -1.73 -8.44
N ASN A 191 7.74 -2.09 -8.72
CA ASN A 191 8.70 -2.43 -7.67
C ASN A 191 9.00 -1.23 -6.77
N LYS A 192 9.06 -0.03 -7.36
CA LYS A 192 9.18 1.23 -6.64
C LYS A 192 7.98 1.41 -5.70
N ALA A 193 6.75 1.36 -6.22
CA ALA A 193 5.54 1.52 -5.39
C ALA A 193 5.47 0.50 -4.24
N ARG A 194 5.87 -0.77 -4.48
CA ARG A 194 5.98 -1.79 -3.42
C ARG A 194 7.07 -1.48 -2.40
N THR A 195 8.20 -0.96 -2.85
CA THR A 195 9.32 -0.55 -1.96
C THR A 195 8.92 0.64 -1.09
N ASP A 196 8.23 1.63 -1.66
CA ASP A 196 7.69 2.78 -0.92
C ASP A 196 6.61 2.35 0.08
N SER A 197 5.72 1.42 -0.30
CA SER A 197 4.71 0.85 0.60
C SER A 197 5.34 0.08 1.77
N ALA A 198 6.39 -0.71 1.51
CA ALA A 198 7.13 -1.41 2.56
C ALA A 198 7.86 -0.43 3.50
N PHE A 199 8.32 0.70 2.97
CA PHE A 199 8.90 1.77 3.78
C PHE A 199 7.87 2.39 4.74
N LEU A 200 6.68 2.74 4.24
CA LEU A 200 5.57 3.21 5.08
C LEU A 200 5.22 2.19 6.18
N SER A 201 5.09 0.92 5.81
CA SER A 201 4.80 -0.18 6.75
C SER A 201 5.86 -0.29 7.85
N ASN A 202 7.15 -0.25 7.48
CA ASN A 202 8.25 -0.30 8.44
C ASN A 202 8.27 0.93 9.37
N MET A 203 7.97 2.13 8.86
CA MET A 203 7.84 3.34 9.70
C MET A 203 6.66 3.25 10.68
N ARG A 204 5.48 2.79 10.22
CA ARG A 204 4.33 2.54 11.11
C ARG A 204 4.67 1.50 12.18
N GLY A 205 5.39 0.44 11.82
CA GLY A 205 5.91 -0.56 12.75
C GLY A 205 6.80 0.04 13.84
N LEU A 206 7.67 1.00 13.50
CA LEU A 206 8.44 1.76 14.49
C LEU A 206 7.53 2.63 15.38
N CYS A 207 6.54 3.31 14.81
CA CYS A 207 5.61 4.14 15.55
C CYS A 207 4.78 3.36 16.59
N ASN A 208 4.56 2.06 16.40
CA ASN A 208 3.89 1.21 17.39
C ASN A 208 4.63 1.13 18.73
N SER A 209 5.95 1.38 18.76
CA SER A 209 6.73 1.47 19.99
C SER A 209 6.52 2.78 20.78
N LYS A 210 5.92 3.80 20.17
CA LYS A 210 5.59 5.06 20.85
C LYS A 210 4.43 4.88 21.83
N SER A 211 4.36 5.77 22.82
CA SER A 211 3.17 5.91 23.67
C SER A 211 1.95 6.29 22.85
N TRP A 212 0.75 6.05 23.40
CA TRP A 212 -0.50 6.42 22.75
C TRP A 212 -0.54 7.91 22.37
N TYR A 213 0.09 8.78 23.15
CA TYR A 213 0.15 10.23 22.91
C TYR A 213 1.08 10.58 21.74
N ALA A 214 2.26 9.97 21.64
CA ALA A 214 3.22 10.30 20.57
C ALA A 214 2.99 9.52 19.26
N ARG A 215 2.17 8.46 19.29
CA ARG A 215 1.94 7.57 18.15
C ARG A 215 1.22 8.24 16.98
N PRO A 216 0.15 9.03 17.15
CA PRO A 216 -0.54 9.68 16.05
C PRO A 216 0.36 10.62 15.25
N GLY A 217 1.12 11.48 15.94
CA GLY A 217 2.11 12.35 15.28
C GLY A 217 3.17 11.56 14.53
N CYS A 218 3.65 10.43 15.09
CA CYS A 218 4.57 9.54 14.38
C CYS A 218 3.96 8.91 13.12
N TYR A 219 2.68 8.56 13.13
CA TYR A 219 2.00 8.03 11.95
C TYR A 219 1.80 9.10 10.86
N ALA A 220 1.43 10.32 11.25
CA ALA A 220 1.41 11.46 10.33
C ALA A 220 2.81 11.69 9.74
N ALA A 221 3.85 11.58 10.58
CA ALA A 221 5.23 11.67 10.16
C ALA A 221 5.62 10.63 9.10
N ALA A 222 5.29 9.37 9.36
CA ALA A 222 5.54 8.27 8.44
C ALA A 222 4.87 8.50 7.08
N GLN A 223 3.66 9.06 7.07
CA GLN A 223 2.95 9.37 5.84
C GLN A 223 3.65 10.47 5.02
N ALA A 224 4.08 11.55 5.65
CA ALA A 224 4.81 12.62 4.95
C ALA A 224 6.12 12.09 4.31
N TYR A 225 6.86 11.21 5.00
CA TYR A 225 8.03 10.55 4.44
C TYR A 225 7.70 9.66 3.24
N TYR A 226 6.58 8.94 3.30
CA TYR A 226 6.09 8.13 2.20
C TYR A 226 5.73 8.98 0.97
N GLU A 227 4.98 10.07 1.17
CA GLU A 227 4.56 10.95 0.07
C GLU A 227 5.74 11.58 -0.68
N VAL A 228 6.81 11.93 0.03
CA VAL A 228 8.05 12.43 -0.59
C VAL A 228 8.64 11.39 -1.56
N VAL A 229 8.71 10.12 -1.16
CA VAL A 229 9.31 9.07 -2.00
C VAL A 229 8.35 8.53 -3.06
N SER A 230 7.05 8.50 -2.78
CA SER A 230 6.01 7.98 -3.67
C SER A 230 5.74 8.92 -4.84
N SER A 231 5.88 10.24 -4.61
CA SER A 231 5.72 11.26 -5.64
C SER A 231 6.62 11.01 -6.86
N ALA A 232 6.19 11.52 -8.03
CA ALA A 232 6.94 11.42 -9.28
C ALA A 232 8.38 11.98 -9.22
N PHE A 233 8.74 12.70 -8.15
CA PHE A 233 10.09 13.21 -7.89
C PHE A 233 11.13 12.09 -7.68
N GLY A 234 10.72 10.92 -7.18
CA GLY A 234 11.58 9.75 -7.15
C GLY A 234 11.94 9.21 -8.55
N TRP A 235 11.16 9.55 -9.58
CA TRP A 235 11.29 9.08 -10.96
C TRP A 235 12.19 10.00 -11.82
N THR A 236 12.14 11.32 -11.59
CA THR A 236 12.88 12.32 -12.39
C THR A 236 14.40 12.34 -12.16
N LYS A 237 14.90 11.69 -11.11
CA LYS A 237 16.34 11.51 -10.87
C LYS A 237 16.96 10.35 -11.67
N TRP A 238 16.15 9.41 -12.18
CA TRP A 238 16.65 8.21 -12.87
C TRP A 238 16.62 8.31 -14.41
N HIS A 239 15.93 9.31 -14.96
CA HIS A 239 15.86 9.58 -16.39
C HIS A 239 16.65 10.84 -16.81
N ARG A 240 17.63 11.27 -16.01
CA ARG A 240 18.65 12.25 -16.39
C ARG A 240 20.02 11.60 -16.45
#